data_AF-A0A2N3I2G3-F1
#
_entry.id   AF-A0A2N3I2G3-F1
#
_cell.length_a   1.000
_cell.length_b   1.000
_cell.length_c   1.000
_cell.angle_alpha   90.00
_cell.angle_beta   90.00
_cell.angle_gamma   90.00
#
_symmetry.space_group_name_H-M   'P 1'
#
loop_
_entity.id
_entity.type
_entity.pdbx_description
1 polymer ?
#
loop_
_entity_poly.entity_id
_entity_poly.type
_entity_poly.pdbx_seq_one_letter_code
_entity_poly.pdbx_strand_id
1 'polypeptide(L)'
;MSKSANKIRFTIYAIAFIPFILLLATGVILLKYHTGAPLESTVMGWNAHYWFSFHKLTAVLSILLILLHLFVKTDWVKNLLLSKLKARFKASNIILFIVFIICSLTALCSWLIFDGANIAELLRGIHNKLGLLLIVMFVIHLWNYRKVIVSHCKELK
;
A
#
# COMPACT_ATOMS: atom_id res chain seq x y z
N MET A 1 7.09 20.11 -19.39
CA MET A 1 7.84 18.95 -18.84
C MET A 1 8.38 18.14 -20.01
N SER A 2 9.62 17.63 -19.94
CA SER A 2 10.19 16.84 -21.03
C SER A 2 9.55 15.46 -21.12
N LYS A 3 9.48 14.86 -22.33
CA LYS A 3 8.99 13.49 -22.54
C LYS A 3 9.73 12.46 -21.67
N SER A 4 11.03 12.67 -21.46
CA SER A 4 11.86 11.83 -20.58
C SER A 4 11.39 11.84 -19.13
N ALA A 5 11.06 13.02 -18.58
CA ALA A 5 10.56 13.14 -17.20
C ALA A 5 9.21 12.43 -17.00
N ASN A 6 8.32 12.43 -18.00
CA ASN A 6 7.06 11.69 -17.95
C ASN A 6 7.28 10.17 -17.96
N LYS A 7 8.22 9.67 -18.78
CA LYS A 7 8.58 8.24 -18.81
C LYS A 7 9.12 7.77 -17.47
N ILE A 8 10.07 8.50 -16.86
CA ILE A 8 10.63 8.16 -15.54
C ILE A 8 9.53 8.06 -14.47
N ARG A 9 8.62 9.05 -14.43
CA ARG A 9 7.48 9.04 -13.48
C ARG A 9 6.60 7.80 -13.66
N PHE A 10 6.26 7.48 -14.91
CA PHE A 10 5.44 6.32 -15.21
C PHE A 10 6.14 5.00 -14.83
N THR A 11 7.44 4.87 -15.10
CA THR A 11 8.24 3.70 -14.69
C THR A 11 8.21 3.52 -13.17
N ILE A 12 8.37 4.60 -12.40
CA ILE A 12 8.28 4.55 -10.93
C ILE A 12 6.90 4.08 -10.48
N TYR A 13 5.83 4.52 -11.14
CA TYR A 13 4.47 4.07 -10.83
C TYR A 13 4.28 2.57 -11.11
N ALA A 14 4.80 2.09 -12.24
CA ALA A 14 4.74 0.69 -12.61
C ALA A 14 5.55 -0.20 -11.66
N ILE A 15 6.75 0.23 -11.27
CA ILE A 15 7.60 -0.51 -10.33
C ILE A 15 6.97 -0.55 -8.94
N ALA A 16 6.34 0.55 -8.48
CA ALA A 16 5.65 0.59 -7.19
C ALA A 16 4.40 -0.31 -7.15
N PHE A 17 3.76 -0.51 -8.31
CA PHE A 17 2.49 -1.25 -8.41
C PHE A 17 2.62 -2.73 -8.00
N ILE A 18 3.65 -3.43 -8.51
CA ILE A 18 3.79 -4.88 -8.32
C ILE A 18 3.99 -5.24 -6.84
N PRO A 19 4.96 -4.65 -6.10
CA PRO A 19 5.15 -4.95 -4.69
C PRO A 19 3.93 -4.58 -3.84
N PHE A 20 3.22 -3.51 -4.20
CA PHE A 20 2.03 -3.11 -3.48
C PHE A 20 0.88 -4.11 -3.66
N ILE A 21 0.66 -4.64 -4.87
CA ILE A 21 -0.30 -5.72 -5.09
C ILE A 21 0.07 -6.96 -4.26
N LEU A 22 1.36 -7.34 -4.24
CA LEU A 22 1.84 -8.46 -3.44
C LEU A 22 1.63 -8.23 -1.94
N LEU A 23 1.86 -7.00 -1.45
CA LEU A 23 1.59 -6.62 -0.07
C LEU A 23 0.12 -6.82 0.29
N LEU A 24 -0.80 -6.33 -0.56
CA LEU A 24 -2.24 -6.48 -0.33
C LEU A 24 -2.66 -7.95 -0.37
N ALA A 25 -2.19 -8.72 -1.34
CA ALA A 25 -2.50 -10.14 -1.48
C ALA A 25 -2.02 -10.96 -0.28
N THR A 26 -0.78 -10.74 0.15
CA THR A 26 -0.21 -11.41 1.33
C THR A 26 -0.93 -11.01 2.62
N GLY A 27 -1.39 -9.76 2.73
CA GLY A 27 -2.24 -9.31 3.85
C GLY A 27 -3.56 -10.08 3.92
N VAL A 28 -4.22 -10.31 2.78
CA VAL A 28 -5.45 -11.14 2.71
C VAL A 28 -5.18 -12.58 3.11
N ILE A 29 -4.07 -13.18 2.64
CA ILE A 29 -3.69 -14.54 3.04
C ILE A 29 -3.47 -14.62 4.56
N LEU A 30 -2.82 -13.62 5.16
CA LEU A 30 -2.54 -13.58 6.59
C LEU A 30 -3.80 -13.46 7.46
N LEU A 31 -4.92 -12.96 6.92
CA LEU A 31 -6.19 -12.94 7.65
C LEU A 31 -6.60 -14.34 8.11
N LYS A 32 -6.37 -15.37 7.28
CA LYS A 32 -6.67 -16.76 7.63
C LYS A 32 -6.03 -17.17 8.95
N TYR A 33 -4.75 -16.85 9.13
CA TYR A 33 -3.99 -17.20 10.34
C TYR A 33 -4.37 -16.30 11.52
N HIS A 34 -4.62 -15.01 11.27
CA HIS A 34 -5.10 -14.08 12.30
C HIS A 34 -6.51 -14.41 12.81
N THR A 35 -7.31 -15.18 12.05
CA THR A 35 -8.64 -15.65 12.46
C THR A 35 -8.63 -17.05 13.09
N GLY A 36 -7.45 -17.59 13.45
CA GLY A 36 -7.34 -18.81 14.25
C GLY A 36 -7.03 -20.10 13.48
N ALA A 37 -6.70 -20.01 12.19
CA ALA A 37 -6.18 -21.19 11.50
C ALA A 37 -4.83 -21.65 12.10
N PRO A 38 -4.54 -22.96 12.16
CA PRO A 38 -3.26 -23.45 12.65
C PRO A 38 -2.09 -22.85 11.87
N LEU A 39 -1.01 -22.46 12.58
CA LEU A 39 0.18 -21.85 11.97
C LEU A 39 0.89 -22.78 10.97
N GLU A 40 0.78 -24.09 11.20
CA GLU A 40 1.30 -25.14 10.31
C GLU A 40 0.45 -25.36 9.06
N SER A 41 -0.79 -24.86 9.03
CA SER A 41 -1.63 -25.01 7.84
C SER A 41 -1.03 -24.24 6.67
N THR A 42 -1.06 -24.84 5.49
CA THR A 42 -0.46 -24.23 4.30
C THR A 42 -1.49 -23.49 3.43
N VAL A 43 -1.05 -22.43 2.76
CA VAL A 43 -1.75 -21.77 1.65
C VAL A 43 -0.74 -21.64 0.52
N MET A 44 -1.09 -22.16 -0.66
CA MET A 44 -0.19 -22.23 -1.84
C MET A 44 1.21 -22.81 -1.50
N GLY A 45 1.26 -23.83 -0.65
CA GLY A 45 2.49 -24.53 -0.28
C GLY A 45 3.33 -23.88 0.83
N TRP A 46 2.95 -22.70 1.34
CA TRP A 46 3.66 -22.02 2.44
C TRP A 46 2.81 -21.92 3.70
N ASN A 47 3.45 -22.06 4.87
CA ASN A 47 2.82 -21.93 6.19
C ASN A 47 2.80 -20.46 6.67
N ALA A 48 2.25 -20.21 7.87
CA ALA A 48 2.10 -18.87 8.42
C ALA A 48 3.44 -18.11 8.54
N HIS A 49 4.52 -18.80 8.95
CA HIS A 49 5.83 -18.19 9.16
C HIS A 49 6.44 -17.63 7.86
N TYR A 50 6.33 -18.39 6.75
CA TYR A 50 6.79 -17.93 5.44
C TYR A 50 5.95 -16.77 4.91
N TRP A 51 4.61 -16.88 5.00
CA TRP A 51 3.72 -15.80 4.58
C TRP A 51 3.95 -14.50 5.35
N PHE A 52 4.18 -14.60 6.66
CA PHE A 52 4.45 -13.44 7.51
C PHE A 52 5.78 -12.78 7.16
N SER A 53 6.84 -13.56 6.95
CA SER A 53 8.15 -13.05 6.51
C SER A 53 8.06 -12.37 5.13
N PHE A 54 7.35 -12.99 4.19
CA PHE A 54 7.16 -12.44 2.85
C PHE A 54 6.30 -11.16 2.87
N HIS A 55 5.25 -11.12 3.68
CA HIS A 55 4.44 -9.91 3.89
C HIS A 55 5.29 -8.75 4.43
N LYS A 56 6.14 -9.00 5.45
CA LYS A 56 7.05 -7.98 5.98
C LYS A 56 8.01 -7.43 4.92
N LEU A 57 8.62 -8.32 4.14
CA LEU A 57 9.53 -7.93 3.06
C LEU A 57 8.81 -7.04 2.03
N THR A 58 7.65 -7.49 1.55
CA THR A 58 6.84 -6.71 0.59
C THR A 58 6.33 -5.40 1.17
N ALA A 59 6.05 -5.33 2.49
CA ALA A 59 5.67 -4.11 3.18
C ALA A 59 6.81 -3.08 3.18
N VAL A 60 8.02 -3.48 3.56
CA VAL A 60 9.20 -2.60 3.55
C VAL A 60 9.47 -2.06 2.14
N LEU A 61 9.48 -2.94 1.14
CA LEU A 61 9.67 -2.53 -0.26
C LEU A 61 8.57 -1.57 -0.74
N SER A 62 7.30 -1.86 -0.40
CA SER A 62 6.17 -1.02 -0.77
C SER A 62 6.23 0.36 -0.13
N ILE A 63 6.61 0.46 1.15
CA ILE A 63 6.77 1.75 1.84
C ILE A 63 7.80 2.62 1.10
N LEU A 64 8.98 2.07 0.79
CA LEU A 64 10.02 2.79 0.07
C LEU A 64 9.55 3.28 -1.31
N LEU A 65 8.86 2.41 -2.07
CA LEU A 65 8.37 2.74 -3.41
C LEU A 65 7.18 3.71 -3.38
N ILE A 66 6.34 3.68 -2.36
CA ILE A 66 5.27 4.66 -2.16
C ILE A 66 5.86 6.02 -1.80
N LEU A 67 6.88 6.08 -0.95
CA LEU A 67 7.60 7.33 -0.68
C LEU A 67 8.18 7.91 -1.97
N LEU A 68 8.80 7.08 -2.81
CA LEU A 68 9.29 7.49 -4.12
C LEU A 68 8.16 7.95 -5.05
N HIS A 69 7.02 7.25 -5.08
CA HIS A 69 5.82 7.64 -5.84
C HIS A 69 5.32 9.03 -5.42
N LEU A 70 5.26 9.30 -4.12
CA LEU A 70 4.85 10.59 -3.58
C LEU A 70 5.88 11.68 -3.90
N PHE A 71 7.18 11.36 -3.81
CA PHE A 71 8.26 12.28 -4.12
C PHE A 71 8.19 12.76 -5.56
N VAL A 72 7.96 11.88 -6.54
CA VAL A 72 7.83 12.31 -7.95
C VAL A 72 6.52 13.06 -8.25
N LYS A 73 5.56 13.01 -7.32
CA LYS A 73 4.32 13.80 -7.29
C LYS A 73 4.47 15.02 -6.38
N THR A 74 5.63 15.71 -6.44
CA THR A 74 5.94 16.90 -5.61
C THR A 74 4.81 17.91 -5.55
N ASP A 75 4.13 18.18 -6.66
CA ASP A 75 3.05 19.17 -6.71
C ASP A 75 1.83 18.72 -5.92
N TRP A 76 1.53 17.43 -5.90
CA TRP A 76 0.45 16.89 -5.07
C TRP A 76 0.80 17.02 -3.58
N VAL A 77 2.02 16.64 -3.19
CA VAL A 77 2.50 16.74 -1.80
C VAL A 77 2.53 18.18 -1.32
N LYS A 78 3.13 19.10 -2.11
CA LYS A 78 3.16 20.53 -1.80
C LYS A 78 1.76 21.11 -1.66
N ASN A 79 0.86 20.79 -2.59
CA ASN A 79 -0.51 21.28 -2.54
C ASN A 79 -1.34 20.64 -1.42
N LEU A 80 -0.94 19.46 -0.93
CA LEU A 80 -1.59 18.82 0.22
C LEU A 80 -1.22 19.60 1.49
N LEU A 81 0.06 19.84 1.70
CA LEU A 81 0.57 20.58 2.86
C LEU A 81 0.09 22.03 2.89
N LEU A 82 0.00 22.66 1.71
CA LEU A 82 -0.51 24.04 1.58
C LEU A 82 -2.04 24.12 1.53
N SER A 83 -2.77 23.00 1.65
CA SER A 83 -4.23 22.93 1.49
C SER A 83 -4.78 23.46 0.15
N LYS A 84 -3.92 23.62 -0.86
CA LYS A 84 -4.23 24.14 -2.20
C LYS A 84 -4.63 23.07 -3.22
N LEU A 85 -4.90 21.85 -2.78
CA LEU A 85 -5.24 20.74 -3.67
C LEU A 85 -6.58 21.01 -4.38
N LYS A 86 -6.53 21.25 -5.70
CA LYS A 86 -7.70 21.42 -6.59
C LYS A 86 -7.93 20.19 -7.50
N ALA A 87 -7.47 19.02 -7.08
CA ALA A 87 -7.53 17.82 -7.91
C ALA A 87 -8.93 17.17 -7.89
N ARG A 88 -9.37 16.69 -9.06
CA ARG A 88 -10.65 15.96 -9.26
C ARG A 88 -10.86 14.78 -8.29
N PHE A 89 -9.77 14.18 -7.81
CA PHE A 89 -9.79 13.01 -6.91
C PHE A 89 -9.12 13.31 -5.56
N LYS A 90 -9.18 14.56 -5.09
CA LYS A 90 -8.56 15.02 -3.84
C LYS A 90 -8.93 14.13 -2.66
N ALA A 91 -10.22 14.02 -2.36
CA ALA A 91 -10.71 13.35 -1.16
C ALA A 91 -10.29 11.87 -1.13
N SER A 92 -10.48 11.13 -2.22
CA SER A 92 -10.09 9.71 -2.29
C SER A 92 -8.59 9.50 -2.07
N ASN A 93 -7.74 10.38 -2.63
CA ASN A 93 -6.29 10.27 -2.45
C ASN A 93 -5.85 10.63 -1.02
N ILE A 94 -6.50 11.61 -0.38
CA ILE A 94 -6.24 11.96 1.02
C ILE A 94 -6.64 10.81 1.93
N ILE A 95 -7.83 10.25 1.75
CA ILE A 95 -8.31 9.11 2.53
C ILE A 95 -7.37 7.92 2.34
N LEU A 96 -7.01 7.59 1.09
CA LEU A 96 -6.05 6.50 0.81
C LEU A 96 -4.72 6.72 1.53
N PHE A 97 -4.18 7.94 1.48
CA PHE A 97 -2.92 8.29 2.14
C PHE A 97 -3.02 8.15 3.67
N ILE A 98 -4.07 8.68 4.28
CA ILE A 98 -4.30 8.58 5.73
C ILE A 98 -4.45 7.10 6.14
N VAL A 99 -5.28 6.34 5.43
CA VAL A 99 -5.48 4.91 5.71
C VAL A 99 -4.16 4.15 5.58
N PHE A 100 -3.36 4.42 4.55
CA PHE A 100 -2.04 3.82 4.37
C PHE A 100 -1.09 4.14 5.55
N ILE A 101 -1.03 5.39 5.99
CA ILE A 101 -0.17 5.80 7.11
C ILE A 101 -0.60 5.11 8.40
N ILE A 102 -1.89 5.16 8.76
CA ILE A 102 -2.39 4.54 10.00
C ILE A 102 -2.23 3.01 9.93
N CYS A 103 -2.50 2.39 8.78
CA CYS A 103 -2.29 0.95 8.56
C CYS A 103 -0.81 0.55 8.75
N SER A 104 0.12 1.36 8.23
CA SER A 104 1.55 1.12 8.38
C SER A 104 2.02 1.31 9.83
N LEU A 105 1.57 2.37 10.49
CA LEU A 105 1.91 2.65 11.88
C LEU A 105 1.39 1.57 12.83
N THR A 106 0.15 1.12 12.65
CA THR A 106 -0.41 0.03 13.47
C THR A 106 0.37 -1.27 13.34
N ALA A 107 0.83 -1.63 12.12
CA ALA A 107 1.72 -2.77 11.92
C ALA A 107 3.09 -2.58 12.59
N LEU A 108 3.75 -1.44 12.35
CA LEU A 108 5.07 -1.15 12.90
C LEU A 108 5.05 -1.10 14.43
N CYS A 109 4.04 -0.48 15.04
CA CYS A 109 3.89 -0.46 16.49
C CYS A 109 3.63 -1.87 17.06
N SER A 110 2.74 -2.65 16.44
CA SER A 110 2.46 -4.03 16.85
C SER A 110 3.71 -4.91 16.79
N TRP A 111 4.53 -4.73 15.74
CA TRP A 111 5.70 -5.57 15.49
C TRP A 111 6.97 -5.10 16.22
N LEU A 112 7.30 -3.81 16.21
CA LEU A 112 8.60 -3.32 16.66
C LEU A 112 8.59 -2.73 18.07
N ILE A 113 7.44 -2.27 18.55
CA ILE A 113 7.34 -1.52 19.82
C ILE A 113 6.71 -2.36 20.92
N PHE A 114 5.61 -3.06 20.59
CA PHE A 114 4.78 -3.74 21.59
C PHE A 114 4.75 -5.26 21.45
N ASP A 115 5.77 -5.86 20.83
CA ASP A 115 5.78 -7.29 20.56
C ASP A 115 5.50 -8.13 21.82
N GLY A 116 4.60 -9.10 21.70
CA GLY A 116 4.16 -9.96 22.80
C GLY A 116 3.20 -9.33 23.84
N ALA A 117 2.86 -8.05 23.75
CA ALA A 117 1.92 -7.40 24.66
C ALA A 117 0.47 -7.44 24.15
N ASN A 118 -0.53 -7.38 25.07
CA ASN A 118 -1.96 -7.33 24.72
C ASN A 118 -2.30 -6.20 23.73
N ILE A 119 -1.61 -5.07 23.83
CA ILE A 119 -1.78 -3.94 22.91
C ILE A 119 -1.37 -4.28 21.48
N ALA A 120 -0.43 -5.20 21.26
CA ALA A 120 -0.04 -5.63 19.91
C ALA A 120 -1.16 -6.38 19.20
N GLU A 121 -1.96 -7.17 19.92
CA GLU A 121 -3.13 -7.86 19.37
C GLU A 121 -4.21 -6.86 18.94
N LEU A 122 -4.48 -5.86 19.79
CA LEU A 122 -5.40 -4.77 19.45
C LEU A 122 -4.94 -4.04 18.19
N LEU A 123 -3.67 -3.65 18.13
CA LEU A 123 -3.08 -2.97 16.97
C LEU A 123 -3.15 -3.84 15.71
N ARG A 124 -2.92 -5.15 15.82
CA ARG A 124 -3.07 -6.11 14.71
C ARG A 124 -4.52 -6.20 14.23
N GLY A 125 -5.47 -6.20 15.17
CA GLY A 125 -6.91 -6.18 14.88
C GLY A 125 -7.37 -4.89 14.19
N ILE A 126 -6.76 -3.75 14.49
CA ILE A 126 -6.98 -2.47 13.79
C ILE A 126 -6.31 -2.51 12.41
N HIS A 127 -5.06 -2.96 12.34
CA HIS A 127 -4.30 -3.11 11.10
C HIS A 127 -5.06 -3.95 10.07
N ASN A 128 -5.62 -5.09 10.46
CA ASN A 128 -6.40 -5.96 9.57
C ASN A 128 -7.61 -5.22 8.95
N LYS A 129 -8.36 -4.45 9.74
CA LYS A 129 -9.52 -3.67 9.25
C LYS A 129 -9.09 -2.54 8.31
N LEU A 130 -8.02 -1.83 8.68
CA LEU A 130 -7.46 -0.77 7.83
C LEU A 130 -6.87 -1.34 6.54
N GLY A 131 -6.26 -2.53 6.58
CA GLY A 131 -5.75 -3.23 5.41
C GLY A 131 -6.86 -3.57 4.41
N LEU A 132 -8.01 -4.06 4.88
CA LEU A 132 -9.19 -4.27 4.03
C LEU A 132 -9.69 -2.96 3.41
N LEU A 133 -9.79 -1.88 4.21
CA LEU A 133 -10.15 -0.56 3.69
C LEU A 133 -9.12 -0.05 2.67
N LEU A 134 -7.83 -0.29 2.90
CA LEU A 134 -6.74 0.10 2.01
C LEU A 134 -6.89 -0.56 0.63
N ILE A 135 -7.27 -1.83 0.58
CA ILE A 135 -7.57 -2.54 -0.68
C ILE A 135 -8.67 -1.81 -1.46
N VAL A 136 -9.80 -1.51 -0.81
CA VAL A 136 -10.94 -0.81 -1.44
C VAL A 136 -10.51 0.56 -1.96
N MET A 137 -9.81 1.33 -1.13
CA MET A 137 -9.33 2.67 -1.50
C MET A 137 -8.32 2.62 -2.64
N PHE A 138 -7.47 1.60 -2.69
CA PHE A 138 -6.51 1.40 -3.77
C PHE A 138 -7.20 1.07 -5.10
N VAL A 139 -8.22 0.21 -5.10
CA VAL A 139 -9.04 -0.07 -6.29
C VAL A 139 -9.71 1.20 -6.82
N ILE A 140 -10.28 2.02 -5.92
CA ILE A 140 -10.85 3.33 -6.28
C ILE A 140 -9.79 4.24 -6.90
N HIS A 141 -8.58 4.26 -6.35
CA HIS A 141 -7.47 5.05 -6.89
C HIS A 141 -7.12 4.60 -8.32
N LEU A 142 -6.91 3.31 -8.56
CA LEU A 142 -6.64 2.79 -9.90
C LEU A 142 -7.76 3.13 -10.88
N TRP A 143 -9.02 2.97 -10.46
CA TRP A 143 -10.17 3.29 -11.29
C TRP A 143 -10.23 4.76 -11.68
N ASN A 144 -9.97 5.67 -10.74
CA ASN A 144 -9.94 7.11 -10.97
C ASN A 144 -8.86 7.50 -11.99
N TYR A 145 -7.72 6.81 -12.00
CA TYR A 145 -6.59 7.09 -12.89
C TYR A 145 -6.52 6.20 -14.14
N ARG A 146 -7.49 5.30 -14.38
CA ARG A 146 -7.48 4.33 -15.49
C ARG A 146 -7.22 4.94 -16.87
N LYS A 147 -7.83 6.10 -17.17
CA LYS A 147 -7.64 6.79 -18.46
C LYS A 147 -6.21 7.27 -18.63
N VAL A 148 -5.60 7.79 -17.55
CA VAL A 148 -4.22 8.27 -17.54
C VAL A 148 -3.26 7.09 -17.73
N ILE A 149 -3.49 5.99 -17.02
CA ILE A 149 -2.71 4.75 -17.13
C ILE A 149 -2.74 4.24 -18.57
N VAL A 150 -3.94 4.08 -19.16
CA VAL A 150 -4.10 3.59 -20.53
C VAL A 150 -3.42 4.52 -21.55
N SER A 151 -3.49 5.83 -21.37
CA SER A 151 -2.80 6.79 -22.25
C SER A 151 -1.29 6.57 -22.23
N HIS A 152 -0.68 6.47 -21.04
CA HIS A 152 0.76 6.30 -20.92
C HIS A 152 1.23 4.94 -21.44
N CYS A 153 0.44 3.87 -21.28
CA CYS A 153 0.76 2.57 -21.88
C CYS A 153 0.77 2.61 -23.42
N LYS A 154 -0.07 3.44 -24.05
CA LYS A 154 -0.07 3.62 -25.51
C LYS A 154 1.17 4.38 -25.99
N GLU A 155 1.66 5.33 -25.21
CA GLU A 155 2.85 6.13 -25.52
C GLU A 155 4.18 5.39 -25.36
N LEU A 156 4.14 4.18 -24.78
CA LEU A 156 5.29 3.28 -24.65
C LEU A 156 5.42 2.27 -25.80
N LYS A 157 4.38 2.15 -26.64
CA LYS A 157 4.43 1.39 -27.89
C LYS A 157 4.99 2.27 -29.00
#